data_AF-A0A960TQC0-F1
#
_entry.id   AF-A0A960TQC0-F1
#
_cell.length_a   1.000
_cell.length_b   1.000
_cell.length_c   1.000
_cell.angle_alpha   90.00
_cell.angle_beta   90.00
_cell.angle_gamma   90.00
#
_symmetry.space_group_name_H-M   'P 1'
#
loop_
_entity.id
_entity.type
_entity.pdbx_description
1 polymer ?
#
loop_
_entity_poly.entity_id
_entity_poly.type
_entity_poly.pdbx_seq_one_letter_code
_entity_poly.pdbx_strand_id
1 'polypeptide(L)'
;NMPLFECSAEQIQALTRAVNSSTVQKCSFIETFMLPTLEVHPEKISCNPLNLMEFFPGAWGFTGTLWNFASMHRKLSPKPTAGTNAKTVTLLWNHSYDAVKTIPNNKMKTLIAQLGKEKYEMIADAGAYFNEMSNEEIAKELSKASGKPCIFYNVKQEQAIWIEGKVHLLSEVRVTLDQCITFLDQSHCTGSDVPQKSDAVAFVTIGPNMLMRDLLQAVWRLRGLAAGQRVKFVLTEDVSRHIRELLNLKEEQEITFKEILLFTIHNQSKRQGKDNFKALSAELAAFTQSLLFICQTSAELSAEEKKAAMNEMRSLWIKRAIIPPRDLYGKVSTLEDAQQVAEEEGLKTKRQLHLLLQKLPFLARLGLSEAAVDAAIDEIVTQKAEHLPDQVTVPKEIDEDQSIEVETEAEQEQEIEIEQEEQAEKNIHDLGNVNNNSWEDAKLCKTMNEFAIEVRNASTTYYHEIVSIKLSVFMKERENLKDVAEAFDDLYASANMFNWQSREIEEFELLGAYRKPFHFVRIQGSDVITVAACESQRWSRSNNLCNLTTGFLDDDAREVTDEERKKFVKLKFLDGQVTYTRKERELLKEWIRANDPVKMKKFFISQVLNGKPNKTARFQGSHLMKIFLELC
;
A
#
# COMPACT_ATOMS: atom_id res chain seq x y z
N ASN A 1 17.75 -5.58 -44.29
CA ASN A 1 17.50 -5.00 -42.96
C ASN A 1 16.11 -4.41 -42.94
N MET A 2 15.12 -5.22 -42.60
CA MET A 2 13.77 -4.75 -42.30
C MET A 2 13.74 -4.40 -40.80
N PRO A 3 13.29 -3.21 -40.39
CA PRO A 3 13.14 -2.86 -38.99
C PRO A 3 12.16 -3.80 -38.27
N LEU A 4 12.41 -4.10 -37.00
CA LEU A 4 11.64 -5.09 -36.22
C LEU A 4 10.14 -4.74 -36.11
N PHE A 5 9.78 -3.45 -36.17
CA PHE A 5 8.40 -2.95 -36.17
C PHE A 5 7.70 -3.03 -37.54
N GLU A 6 8.42 -3.36 -38.61
CA GLU A 6 7.85 -3.67 -39.93
C GLU A 6 7.70 -5.19 -40.16
N CYS A 7 8.16 -6.02 -39.20
CA CYS A 7 8.02 -7.47 -39.26
C CYS A 7 6.59 -7.91 -38.94
N SER A 8 6.05 -8.88 -39.70
CA SER A 8 4.80 -9.54 -39.35
C SER A 8 4.94 -10.40 -38.09
N ALA A 9 3.83 -10.69 -37.40
CA ALA A 9 3.82 -11.55 -36.22
C ALA A 9 4.45 -12.94 -36.50
N GLU A 10 4.29 -13.48 -37.70
CA GLU A 10 4.91 -14.75 -38.11
C GLU A 10 6.42 -14.65 -38.27
N GLN A 11 6.92 -13.53 -38.79
CA GLN A 11 8.36 -13.26 -38.93
C GLN A 11 9.01 -13.07 -37.57
N ILE A 12 8.35 -12.35 -36.65
CA ILE A 12 8.80 -12.22 -35.26
C ILE A 12 8.85 -13.61 -34.61
N GLN A 13 7.81 -14.43 -34.72
CA GLN A 13 7.83 -15.80 -34.20
C GLN A 13 8.96 -16.67 -34.78
N ALA A 14 9.24 -16.54 -36.07
CA ALA A 14 10.33 -17.28 -36.72
C ALA A 14 11.70 -16.84 -36.19
N LEU A 15 11.92 -15.53 -36.02
CA LEU A 15 13.12 -14.96 -35.41
C LEU A 15 13.26 -15.41 -33.96
N THR A 16 12.20 -15.34 -33.17
CA THR A 16 12.20 -15.82 -31.78
C THR A 16 12.56 -17.30 -31.71
N ARG A 17 11.98 -18.14 -32.59
CA ARG A 17 12.35 -19.56 -32.67
C ARG A 17 13.81 -19.77 -33.05
N ALA A 18 14.33 -18.99 -33.99
CA ALA A 18 15.73 -19.05 -34.40
C ALA A 18 16.66 -18.67 -33.25
N VAL A 19 16.45 -17.53 -32.60
CA VAL A 19 17.25 -17.08 -31.44
C VAL A 19 17.19 -18.09 -30.28
N ASN A 20 16.01 -18.66 -30.02
CA ASN A 20 15.81 -19.64 -28.95
C ASN A 20 16.30 -21.06 -29.32
N SER A 21 16.74 -21.31 -30.55
CA SER A 21 17.13 -22.65 -30.99
C SER A 21 18.46 -23.13 -30.40
N SER A 22 19.29 -22.21 -29.89
CA SER A 22 20.58 -22.51 -29.29
C SER A 22 20.93 -21.50 -28.20
N THR A 23 21.48 -21.98 -27.08
CA THR A 23 22.02 -21.14 -26.00
C THR A 23 23.08 -20.17 -26.52
N VAL A 24 23.90 -20.58 -27.49
CA VAL A 24 24.96 -19.73 -28.08
C VAL A 24 24.34 -18.56 -28.86
N GLN A 25 23.31 -18.83 -29.66
CA GLN A 25 22.62 -17.78 -30.42
C GLN A 25 21.85 -16.82 -29.49
N LYS A 26 21.24 -17.36 -28.44
CA LYS A 26 20.59 -16.57 -27.39
C LYS A 26 21.60 -15.65 -26.69
N CYS A 27 22.74 -16.17 -26.24
CA CYS A 27 23.80 -15.35 -25.63
C CYS A 27 24.30 -14.28 -26.60
N SER A 28 24.61 -14.65 -27.84
CA SER A 28 25.09 -13.69 -28.85
C SER A 28 24.06 -12.60 -29.14
N PHE A 29 22.76 -12.93 -29.18
CA PHE A 29 21.69 -11.96 -29.32
C PHE A 29 21.63 -10.99 -28.13
N ILE A 30 21.67 -11.52 -26.91
CA ILE A 30 21.66 -10.71 -25.68
C ILE A 30 22.89 -9.78 -25.65
N GLU A 31 24.09 -10.30 -25.88
CA GLU A 31 25.33 -9.53 -25.85
C GLU A 31 25.39 -8.43 -26.92
N THR A 32 24.83 -8.70 -28.10
CA THR A 32 24.93 -7.78 -29.25
C THR A 32 23.85 -6.71 -29.22
N PHE A 33 22.63 -7.05 -28.77
CA PHE A 33 21.46 -6.19 -28.95
C PHE A 33 20.81 -5.74 -27.64
N MET A 34 20.96 -6.50 -26.53
CA MET A 34 20.35 -6.15 -25.25
C MET A 34 21.34 -5.51 -24.28
N LEU A 35 22.51 -6.12 -24.04
CA LEU A 35 23.50 -5.57 -23.11
C LEU A 35 23.96 -4.14 -23.47
N PRO A 36 24.17 -3.77 -24.75
CA PRO A 36 24.60 -2.41 -25.10
C PRO A 36 23.51 -1.35 -24.90
N THR A 37 22.24 -1.76 -24.82
CA THR A 37 21.10 -0.87 -24.55
C THR A 37 20.80 -0.74 -23.06
N LEU A 38 21.41 -1.57 -22.20
CA LEU A 38 21.27 -1.46 -20.76
C LEU A 38 22.14 -0.31 -20.26
N GLU A 39 21.50 0.72 -19.73
CA GLU A 39 22.21 1.73 -18.95
C GLU A 39 22.61 1.14 -17.59
N VAL A 40 23.89 1.27 -17.26
CA VAL A 40 24.42 0.79 -15.98
C VAL A 40 24.91 1.98 -15.18
N HIS A 41 24.24 2.25 -14.06
CA HIS A 41 24.67 3.27 -13.10
C HIS A 41 25.70 2.64 -12.15
N PRO A 42 26.99 3.06 -12.17
CA PRO A 42 28.03 2.42 -11.38
C PRO A 42 27.86 2.66 -9.87
N GLU A 43 27.18 3.74 -9.51
CA GLU A 43 26.87 4.14 -8.15
C GLU A 43 25.36 4.32 -8.00
N LYS A 44 24.83 3.85 -6.87
CA LYS A 44 23.42 4.01 -6.51
C LYS A 44 23.27 4.60 -5.12
N ILE A 45 22.26 5.44 -4.96
CA ILE A 45 21.78 5.89 -3.66
C ILE A 45 20.57 5.03 -3.34
N SER A 46 20.61 4.33 -2.21
CA SER A 46 19.50 3.46 -1.78
C SER A 46 18.92 3.94 -0.47
N CYS A 47 17.59 4.01 -0.39
CA CYS A 47 16.85 4.25 0.84
C CYS A 47 15.83 3.12 1.02
N ASN A 48 15.65 2.63 2.24
CA ASN A 48 14.64 1.64 2.56
C ASN A 48 13.63 2.19 3.59
N PRO A 49 12.53 1.49 3.89
CA PRO A 49 11.53 1.97 4.86
C PRO A 49 12.09 2.23 6.27
N LEU A 50 13.14 1.50 6.70
CA LEU A 50 13.78 1.74 8.00
C LEU A 50 14.56 3.06 8.01
N ASN A 51 15.23 3.42 6.90
CA ASN A 51 15.84 4.74 6.73
C ASN A 51 14.83 5.86 6.89
N LEU A 52 13.71 5.75 6.17
CA LEU A 52 12.68 6.76 6.17
C LEU A 52 12.14 6.98 7.59
N MET A 53 11.87 5.89 8.32
CA MET A 53 11.43 5.92 9.71
C MET A 53 12.44 6.56 10.66
N GLU A 54 13.75 6.41 10.40
CA GLU A 54 14.80 7.01 11.22
C GLU A 54 14.81 8.54 11.10
N PHE A 55 14.45 9.12 9.95
CA PHE A 55 14.45 10.57 9.72
C PHE A 55 13.35 11.33 10.46
N PHE A 56 12.30 10.64 10.90
CA PHE A 56 11.19 11.28 11.61
C PHE A 56 11.27 11.03 13.12
N PRO A 57 10.84 12.00 13.95
CA PRO A 57 10.71 11.81 15.40
C PRO A 57 9.71 10.70 15.77
N GLY A 58 8.73 10.43 14.91
CA GLY A 58 7.77 9.36 15.07
C GLY A 58 6.99 9.13 13.77
N ALA A 59 6.29 8.00 13.67
CA ALA A 59 5.35 7.74 12.58
C ALA A 59 4.16 6.91 13.04
N TRP A 60 3.08 7.01 12.29
CA TRP A 60 1.87 6.20 12.45
C TRP A 60 1.58 5.44 11.18
N GLY A 61 1.10 4.22 11.33
CA GLY A 61 0.73 3.37 10.21
C GLY A 61 -0.31 2.35 10.62
N PHE A 62 -0.97 1.75 9.63
CA PHE A 62 -1.86 0.62 9.82
C PHE A 62 -1.47 -0.47 8.81
N THR A 63 -1.63 -1.73 9.20
CA THR A 63 -1.45 -2.87 8.30
C THR A 63 -2.62 -3.81 8.45
N GLY A 64 -3.10 -4.35 7.32
CA GLY A 64 -4.09 -5.42 7.31
C GLY A 64 -3.50 -6.79 7.70
N THR A 65 -2.17 -6.92 7.70
CA THR A 65 -1.46 -8.17 7.94
C THR A 65 -0.18 -7.96 8.75
N LEU A 66 -0.35 -7.92 10.08
CA LEU A 66 0.77 -7.89 11.01
C LEU A 66 1.38 -9.29 11.17
N TRP A 67 2.09 -9.75 10.15
CA TRP A 67 2.68 -11.10 10.12
C TRP A 67 4.14 -11.13 10.60
N ASN A 68 4.95 -10.09 10.32
CA ASN A 68 6.32 -9.97 10.81
C ASN A 68 6.57 -8.57 11.38
N PHE A 69 6.18 -8.35 12.64
CA PHE A 69 6.37 -7.05 13.29
C PHE A 69 7.83 -6.82 13.71
N ALA A 70 8.59 -7.89 13.95
CA ALA A 70 9.97 -7.82 14.42
C ALA A 70 10.93 -7.21 13.39
N SER A 71 10.61 -7.31 12.09
CA SER A 71 11.37 -6.65 11.03
C SER A 71 11.08 -5.15 10.89
N MET A 72 10.02 -4.63 11.53
CA MET A 72 9.67 -3.21 11.50
C MET A 72 10.61 -2.37 12.36
N HIS A 73 10.74 -1.08 12.06
CA HIS A 73 11.61 -0.14 12.78
C HIS A 73 11.29 -0.07 14.28
N ARG A 74 12.31 0.03 15.17
CA ARG A 74 12.11 0.05 16.63
C ARG A 74 11.14 1.11 17.15
N LYS A 75 11.11 2.27 16.48
CA LYS A 75 10.21 3.39 16.80
C LYS A 75 8.72 3.06 16.61
N LEU A 76 8.38 1.93 15.96
CA LEU A 76 7.00 1.49 15.77
C LEU A 76 6.58 0.55 16.91
N SER A 77 5.38 0.78 17.44
CA SER A 77 4.73 -0.08 18.44
C SER A 77 3.46 -0.70 17.84
N PRO A 78 3.58 -1.69 16.95
CA PRO A 78 2.43 -2.27 16.26
C PRO A 78 1.52 -3.02 17.25
N LYS A 79 0.23 -2.68 17.25
CA LYS A 79 -0.78 -3.30 18.12
C LYS A 79 -1.69 -4.23 17.30
N PRO A 80 -1.59 -5.57 17.46
CA PRO A 80 -2.48 -6.49 16.76
C PRO A 80 -3.92 -6.39 17.27
N THR A 81 -4.89 -6.57 16.37
CA THR A 81 -6.26 -6.89 16.80
C THR A 81 -6.31 -8.33 17.26
N ALA A 82 -6.66 -8.54 18.53
CA ALA A 82 -6.68 -9.88 19.14
C ALA A 82 -7.68 -10.81 18.43
N GLY A 83 -7.27 -12.06 18.20
CA GLY A 83 -8.16 -13.13 17.74
C GLY A 83 -8.45 -13.18 16.23
N THR A 84 -7.93 -12.26 15.41
CA THR A 84 -8.20 -12.24 13.95
C THR A 84 -7.76 -13.54 13.25
N ASN A 85 -6.51 -13.97 13.47
CA ASN A 85 -6.01 -15.22 12.89
C ASN A 85 -6.67 -16.45 13.51
N ALA A 86 -6.84 -16.45 14.83
CA ALA A 86 -7.49 -17.54 15.56
C ALA A 86 -8.91 -17.81 15.04
N LYS A 87 -9.70 -16.77 14.79
CA LYS A 87 -11.04 -16.90 14.20
C LYS A 87 -11.00 -17.63 12.85
N THR A 88 -10.05 -17.27 11.99
CA THR A 88 -9.91 -17.90 10.66
C THR A 88 -9.50 -19.37 10.81
N VAL A 89 -8.51 -19.65 11.66
CA VAL A 89 -8.06 -21.02 11.94
C VAL A 89 -9.21 -21.87 12.49
N THR A 90 -10.00 -21.37 13.45
CA THR A 90 -11.15 -22.09 14.00
C THR A 90 -12.21 -22.38 12.95
N LEU A 91 -12.51 -21.44 12.04
CA LEU A 91 -13.45 -21.68 10.94
C LEU A 91 -12.97 -22.82 10.03
N LEU A 92 -11.70 -22.80 9.64
CA LEU A 92 -11.11 -23.86 8.82
C LEU A 92 -11.06 -25.20 9.56
N TRP A 93 -10.74 -25.18 10.85
CA TRP A 93 -10.73 -26.37 11.70
C TRP A 93 -12.11 -27.02 11.81
N ASN A 94 -13.18 -26.24 11.84
CA ASN A 94 -14.54 -26.76 11.98
C ASN A 94 -15.17 -27.21 10.66
N HIS A 95 -14.73 -26.66 9.52
CA HIS A 95 -15.44 -26.83 8.24
C HIS A 95 -14.58 -27.39 7.10
N SER A 96 -13.27 -27.47 7.29
CA SER A 96 -12.28 -27.86 6.27
C SER A 96 -11.17 -28.76 6.81
N TYR A 97 -11.33 -29.38 7.99
CA TYR A 97 -10.28 -30.19 8.63
C TYR A 97 -9.78 -31.34 7.74
N ASP A 98 -10.69 -32.21 7.30
CA ASP A 98 -10.39 -33.34 6.41
C ASP A 98 -10.53 -32.99 4.92
N ALA A 99 -10.76 -31.71 4.60
CA ALA A 99 -11.03 -31.25 3.25
C ALA A 99 -9.72 -31.03 2.46
N VAL A 100 -8.90 -32.07 2.34
CA VAL A 100 -7.60 -32.04 1.65
C VAL A 100 -7.61 -33.02 0.50
N LYS A 101 -7.10 -32.58 -0.65
CA LYS A 101 -6.95 -33.41 -1.84
C LYS A 101 -5.52 -33.33 -2.35
N THR A 102 -4.88 -34.50 -2.48
CA THR A 102 -3.61 -34.61 -3.19
C THR A 102 -3.85 -34.94 -4.66
N ILE A 103 -3.22 -34.19 -5.55
CA ILE A 103 -3.23 -34.40 -7.00
C ILE A 103 -1.86 -34.93 -7.44
N PRO A 104 -1.79 -35.92 -8.33
CA PRO A 104 -0.50 -36.40 -8.82
C PRO A 104 0.17 -35.34 -9.68
N ASN A 105 1.50 -35.32 -9.68
CA ASN A 105 2.28 -34.44 -10.54
C ASN A 105 1.97 -34.73 -12.00
N ASN A 106 1.14 -33.87 -12.61
CA ASN A 106 0.65 -34.03 -13.97
C ASN A 106 0.64 -32.68 -14.66
N LYS A 107 0.61 -32.72 -16.00
CA LYS A 107 0.39 -31.53 -16.84
C LYS A 107 -0.90 -30.80 -16.43
N MET A 108 -0.88 -29.47 -16.52
CA MET A 108 -1.99 -28.57 -16.14
C MET A 108 -3.38 -29.02 -16.59
N LYS A 109 -3.51 -29.49 -17.83
CA LYS A 109 -4.80 -29.93 -18.40
C LYS A 109 -5.40 -31.11 -17.64
N THR A 110 -4.56 -31.99 -17.11
CA THR A 110 -4.99 -33.12 -16.28
C THR A 110 -5.48 -32.62 -14.92
N LEU A 111 -4.81 -31.62 -14.33
CA LEU A 111 -5.26 -30.96 -13.10
C LEU A 111 -6.64 -30.33 -13.30
N ILE A 112 -6.81 -29.52 -14.34
CA ILE A 112 -8.10 -28.89 -14.70
C ILE A 112 -9.19 -29.95 -14.89
N ALA A 113 -8.89 -31.04 -15.61
CA ALA A 113 -9.84 -32.13 -15.82
C ALA A 113 -10.20 -32.88 -14.51
N GLN A 114 -9.28 -32.99 -13.55
CA GLN A 114 -9.55 -33.61 -12.25
C GLN A 114 -10.39 -32.70 -11.35
N LEU A 115 -10.12 -31.39 -11.33
CA LEU A 115 -10.89 -30.41 -10.56
C LEU A 115 -12.29 -30.20 -11.16
N GLY A 116 -12.40 -30.13 -12.49
CA GLY A 116 -13.67 -29.95 -13.21
C GLY A 116 -14.71 -31.05 -12.98
N LYS A 117 -14.32 -32.22 -12.46
CA LYS A 117 -15.23 -33.30 -12.08
C LYS A 117 -15.92 -33.08 -10.73
N GLU A 118 -15.44 -32.13 -9.94
CA GLU A 118 -16.00 -31.81 -8.63
C GLU A 118 -16.90 -30.58 -8.68
N LYS A 119 -17.75 -30.46 -7.65
CA LYS A 119 -18.54 -29.24 -7.43
C LYS A 119 -17.71 -28.24 -6.64
N TYR A 120 -17.49 -27.08 -7.24
CA TYR A 120 -16.86 -25.90 -6.65
C TYR A 120 -17.37 -24.65 -7.38
N GLU A 121 -17.16 -23.51 -6.76
CA GLU A 121 -17.49 -22.19 -7.32
C GLU A 121 -16.24 -21.33 -7.53
N MET A 122 -15.13 -21.65 -6.86
CA MET A 122 -13.89 -20.89 -6.98
C MET A 122 -12.66 -21.80 -6.95
N ILE A 123 -11.64 -21.43 -7.70
CA ILE A 123 -10.26 -21.86 -7.52
C ILE A 123 -9.45 -20.61 -7.18
N ALA A 124 -8.83 -20.62 -6.00
CA ALA A 124 -7.84 -19.64 -5.58
C ALA A 124 -6.45 -20.28 -5.67
N ASP A 125 -5.69 -19.89 -6.69
CA ASP A 125 -4.36 -20.43 -6.95
C ASP A 125 -3.27 -19.78 -6.09
N ALA A 126 -3.41 -19.91 -4.77
CA ALA A 126 -2.46 -19.33 -3.83
C ALA A 126 -1.09 -20.04 -3.83
N GLY A 127 -1.04 -21.27 -4.33
CA GLY A 127 0.16 -22.08 -4.50
C GLY A 127 0.86 -21.96 -5.85
N ALA A 128 0.38 -21.09 -6.76
CA ALA A 128 0.93 -20.87 -8.10
C ALA A 128 1.00 -22.11 -8.99
N TYR A 129 0.00 -23.00 -8.89
CA TYR A 129 -0.06 -24.24 -9.66
C TYR A 129 -0.36 -24.00 -11.12
N PHE A 130 -0.90 -22.83 -11.50
CA PHE A 130 -1.38 -22.54 -12.84
C PHE A 130 -0.49 -21.59 -13.65
N ASN A 131 0.79 -21.44 -13.30
CA ASN A 131 1.72 -20.48 -13.91
C ASN A 131 2.13 -20.75 -15.38
N GLU A 132 1.87 -21.94 -15.93
CA GLU A 132 2.23 -22.30 -17.32
C GLU A 132 1.23 -21.82 -18.38
N MET A 133 0.07 -21.28 -17.98
CA MET A 133 -1.00 -20.86 -18.86
C MET A 133 -1.48 -19.46 -18.49
N SER A 134 -1.94 -18.68 -19.47
CA SER A 134 -2.61 -17.41 -19.18
C SER A 134 -3.95 -17.65 -18.48
N ASN A 135 -4.41 -16.67 -17.69
CA ASN A 135 -5.71 -16.74 -17.01
C ASN A 135 -6.88 -17.00 -17.97
N GLU A 136 -6.81 -16.49 -19.20
CA GLU A 136 -7.83 -16.75 -20.24
C GLU A 136 -7.83 -18.22 -20.67
N GLU A 137 -6.66 -18.80 -20.93
CA GLU A 137 -6.55 -20.21 -21.31
C GLU A 137 -7.02 -21.14 -20.19
N ILE A 138 -6.72 -20.78 -18.94
CA ILE A 138 -7.20 -21.51 -17.75
C ILE A 138 -8.72 -21.40 -17.64
N ALA A 139 -9.28 -20.20 -17.78
CA ALA A 139 -10.72 -19.97 -17.74
C ALA A 139 -11.46 -20.76 -18.83
N LYS A 140 -10.89 -20.83 -20.03
CA LYS A 140 -11.39 -21.65 -21.14
C LYS A 140 -11.42 -23.13 -20.80
N GLU A 141 -10.31 -23.70 -20.33
CA GLU A 141 -10.23 -25.13 -20.02
C GLU A 141 -11.10 -25.50 -18.81
N LEU A 142 -11.17 -24.64 -17.79
CA LEU A 142 -12.06 -24.80 -16.63
C LEU A 142 -13.54 -24.72 -17.05
N SER A 143 -13.89 -23.79 -17.92
CA SER A 143 -15.24 -23.66 -18.47
C SER A 143 -15.64 -24.90 -19.25
N LYS A 144 -14.73 -25.42 -20.08
CA LYS A 144 -14.92 -26.67 -20.82
C LYS A 144 -15.08 -27.88 -19.90
N ALA A 145 -14.30 -27.96 -18.82
CA ALA A 145 -14.33 -29.09 -17.89
C ALA A 145 -15.58 -29.09 -17.00
N SER A 146 -16.03 -27.91 -16.55
CA SER A 146 -17.17 -27.74 -15.64
C SER A 146 -18.52 -27.56 -16.36
N GLY A 147 -18.51 -27.17 -17.63
CA GLY A 147 -19.70 -26.78 -18.37
C GLY A 147 -20.30 -25.43 -17.95
N LYS A 148 -19.56 -24.63 -17.17
CA LYS A 148 -20.00 -23.33 -16.64
C LYS A 148 -19.15 -22.18 -17.21
N PRO A 149 -19.68 -20.96 -17.31
CA PRO A 149 -18.86 -19.78 -17.52
C PRO A 149 -17.78 -19.62 -16.45
N CYS A 150 -16.60 -19.12 -16.82
CA CYS A 150 -15.49 -18.91 -15.89
C CYS A 150 -15.09 -17.44 -15.79
N ILE A 151 -15.16 -16.87 -14.59
CA ILE A 151 -14.71 -15.52 -14.26
C ILE A 151 -13.21 -15.56 -13.95
N PHE A 152 -12.46 -14.58 -14.44
CA PHE A 152 -11.01 -14.45 -14.24
C PHE A 152 -10.58 -12.99 -14.40
N TYR A 153 -9.31 -12.69 -14.15
CA TYR A 153 -8.71 -11.38 -14.44
C TYR A 153 -7.96 -11.42 -15.77
N ASN A 154 -8.31 -10.51 -16.69
CA ASN A 154 -7.67 -10.42 -18.00
C ASN A 154 -6.28 -9.76 -17.92
N VAL A 155 -5.58 -9.67 -19.06
CA VAL A 155 -4.26 -9.04 -19.16
C VAL A 155 -4.23 -7.55 -18.79
N LYS A 156 -5.40 -6.89 -18.73
CA LYS A 156 -5.56 -5.49 -18.30
C LYS A 156 -5.94 -5.38 -16.82
N GLN A 157 -5.87 -6.46 -16.05
CA GLN A 157 -6.26 -6.51 -14.63
C GLN A 157 -7.76 -6.22 -14.40
N GLU A 158 -8.60 -6.45 -15.41
CA GLU A 158 -10.05 -6.27 -15.32
C GLU A 158 -10.76 -7.62 -15.12
N GLN A 159 -11.87 -7.61 -14.40
CA GLN A 159 -12.72 -8.79 -14.26
C GLN A 159 -13.38 -9.12 -15.61
N ALA A 160 -13.06 -10.31 -16.12
CA ALA A 160 -13.56 -10.85 -17.36
C ALA A 160 -14.25 -12.20 -17.13
N ILE A 161 -15.03 -12.63 -18.11
CA ILE A 161 -15.72 -13.90 -18.10
C ILE A 161 -15.57 -14.61 -19.44
N TRP A 162 -15.24 -15.89 -19.39
CA TRP A 162 -15.24 -16.80 -20.54
C TRP A 162 -16.61 -17.43 -20.70
N ILE A 163 -17.28 -17.20 -21.84
CA ILE A 163 -18.59 -17.75 -22.19
C ILE A 163 -18.53 -18.24 -23.64
N GLU A 164 -18.87 -19.51 -23.87
CA GLU A 164 -19.11 -20.07 -25.21
C GLU A 164 -18.06 -19.73 -26.29
N GLY A 165 -16.78 -19.68 -25.91
CA GLY A 165 -15.68 -19.45 -26.85
C GLY A 165 -15.23 -18.00 -26.98
N LYS A 166 -15.77 -17.08 -26.17
CA LYS A 166 -15.39 -15.66 -26.17
C LYS A 166 -15.17 -15.13 -24.76
N VAL A 167 -14.30 -14.14 -24.67
CA VAL A 167 -14.08 -13.33 -23.47
C VAL A 167 -14.96 -12.09 -23.51
N HIS A 168 -15.58 -11.77 -22.39
CA HIS A 168 -16.36 -10.55 -22.18
C HIS A 168 -15.94 -9.87 -20.87
N LEU A 169 -16.10 -8.56 -20.77
CA LEU A 169 -15.96 -7.88 -19.48
C LEU A 169 -17.13 -8.28 -18.57
N LEU A 170 -16.85 -8.58 -17.31
CA LEU A 170 -17.88 -9.02 -16.36
C LEU A 170 -18.96 -7.94 -16.18
N SER A 171 -18.59 -6.66 -16.27
CA SER A 171 -19.50 -5.51 -16.19
C SER A 171 -20.49 -5.40 -17.35
N GLU A 172 -20.20 -6.03 -18.48
CA GLU A 172 -21.00 -5.95 -19.71
C GLU A 172 -21.97 -7.12 -19.87
N VAL A 173 -21.82 -8.16 -19.04
CA VAL A 173 -22.61 -9.39 -19.13
C VAL A 173 -23.54 -9.51 -17.94
N ARG A 174 -24.83 -9.79 -18.22
CA ARG A 174 -25.78 -10.18 -17.18
C ARG A 174 -25.72 -11.69 -16.96
N VAL A 175 -24.90 -12.11 -16.00
CA VAL A 175 -24.80 -13.50 -15.55
C VAL A 175 -25.19 -13.64 -14.08
N THR A 176 -25.79 -14.78 -13.74
CA THR A 176 -26.00 -15.14 -12.33
C THR A 176 -24.71 -15.76 -11.82
N LEU A 177 -24.05 -15.12 -10.86
CA LEU A 177 -22.74 -15.56 -10.35
C LEU A 177 -22.76 -17.02 -9.85
N ASP A 178 -23.90 -17.49 -9.32
CA ASP A 178 -24.10 -18.87 -8.85
C ASP A 178 -23.96 -19.93 -9.95
N GLN A 179 -24.07 -19.53 -11.22
CA GLN A 179 -23.90 -20.40 -12.39
C GLN A 179 -22.49 -20.34 -12.97
N CYS A 180 -21.63 -19.46 -12.45
CA CYS A 180 -20.25 -19.31 -12.88
C CYS A 180 -19.31 -20.10 -11.95
N ILE A 181 -18.09 -20.32 -12.44
CA ILE A 181 -16.93 -20.60 -11.61
C ILE A 181 -15.99 -19.41 -11.66
N THR A 182 -15.16 -19.24 -10.64
CA THR A 182 -14.17 -18.15 -10.56
C THR A 182 -12.78 -18.74 -10.47
N PHE A 183 -11.85 -18.24 -11.26
CA PHE A 183 -10.43 -18.53 -11.15
C PHE A 183 -9.68 -17.26 -10.72
N LEU A 184 -8.90 -17.38 -9.66
CA LEU A 184 -7.98 -16.35 -9.18
C LEU A 184 -6.57 -16.93 -9.23
N ASP A 185 -5.67 -16.28 -9.97
CA ASP A 185 -4.24 -16.60 -9.92
C ASP A 185 -3.61 -16.13 -8.58
N GLN A 186 -2.30 -16.31 -8.44
CA GLN A 186 -1.60 -15.96 -7.21
C GLN A 186 -1.64 -14.44 -6.90
N SER A 187 -1.46 -13.56 -7.88
CA SER A 187 -1.46 -12.11 -7.66
C SER A 187 -2.85 -11.61 -7.27
N HIS A 188 -3.89 -12.18 -7.87
CA HIS A 188 -5.28 -11.88 -7.58
C HIS A 188 -5.84 -12.67 -6.39
N CYS A 189 -5.07 -13.57 -5.77
CA CYS A 189 -5.37 -14.08 -4.42
C CYS A 189 -5.16 -13.00 -3.33
N THR A 190 -4.70 -11.80 -3.72
CA THR A 190 -4.66 -10.59 -2.89
C THR A 190 -5.45 -9.47 -3.58
N GLY A 191 -6.27 -8.71 -2.84
CA GLY A 191 -6.98 -7.53 -3.38
C GLY A 191 -8.24 -7.76 -4.27
N SER A 192 -8.49 -8.94 -4.84
CA SER A 192 -9.65 -9.19 -5.73
C SER A 192 -11.02 -9.26 -5.01
N ASP A 193 -12.11 -8.94 -5.72
CA ASP A 193 -13.48 -8.99 -5.20
C ASP A 193 -14.48 -9.58 -6.21
N VAL A 194 -14.62 -10.92 -6.22
CA VAL A 194 -15.66 -11.63 -6.99
C VAL A 194 -16.61 -12.31 -5.99
N PRO A 195 -17.80 -11.75 -5.74
CA PRO A 195 -18.77 -12.31 -4.81
C PRO A 195 -19.15 -13.75 -5.18
N GLN A 196 -19.25 -14.61 -4.17
CA GLN A 196 -19.68 -16.01 -4.32
C GLN A 196 -20.99 -16.25 -3.55
N LYS A 197 -21.74 -17.29 -3.92
CA LYS A 197 -22.94 -17.72 -3.18
C LYS A 197 -22.63 -18.08 -1.73
N SER A 198 -23.63 -18.05 -0.85
CA SER A 198 -23.45 -18.22 0.60
C SER A 198 -22.90 -19.58 1.05
N ASP A 199 -23.09 -20.63 0.25
CA ASP A 199 -22.62 -22.00 0.51
C ASP A 199 -21.51 -22.44 -0.47
N ALA A 200 -20.83 -21.47 -1.09
CA ALA A 200 -19.77 -21.73 -2.06
C ALA A 200 -18.64 -22.58 -1.48
N VAL A 201 -18.10 -23.46 -2.33
CA VAL A 201 -16.89 -24.23 -2.04
C VAL A 201 -15.75 -23.75 -2.94
N ALA A 202 -14.64 -23.34 -2.34
CA ALA A 202 -13.42 -22.99 -3.06
C ALA A 202 -12.36 -24.08 -2.96
N PHE A 203 -11.66 -24.33 -4.06
CA PHE A 203 -10.35 -24.97 -4.03
C PHE A 203 -9.28 -23.93 -3.74
N VAL A 204 -8.40 -24.20 -2.77
CA VAL A 204 -7.23 -23.36 -2.46
C VAL A 204 -5.98 -24.21 -2.63
N THR A 205 -5.11 -23.84 -3.56
CA THR A 205 -3.84 -24.54 -3.81
C THR A 205 -2.80 -24.15 -2.76
N ILE A 206 -1.95 -25.11 -2.35
CA ILE A 206 -0.90 -24.88 -1.34
C ILE A 206 0.48 -24.99 -1.99
N GLY A 207 1.23 -23.90 -2.02
CA GLY A 207 2.59 -23.88 -2.56
C GLY A 207 3.64 -24.40 -1.57
N PRO A 208 4.82 -24.83 -2.05
CA PRO A 208 5.91 -25.30 -1.18
C PRO A 208 6.46 -24.22 -0.24
N ASN A 209 6.38 -22.94 -0.63
CA ASN A 209 6.87 -21.82 0.18
C ASN A 209 5.74 -21.01 0.82
N MET A 210 4.51 -21.53 0.83
CA MET A 210 3.34 -20.79 1.31
C MET A 210 3.48 -20.43 2.80
N LEU A 211 3.30 -19.15 3.13
CA LEU A 211 3.30 -18.69 4.51
C LEU A 211 1.90 -18.80 5.12
N MET A 212 1.82 -18.90 6.46
CA MET A 212 0.53 -18.92 7.16
C MET A 212 -0.31 -17.67 6.80
N ARG A 213 0.31 -16.49 6.72
CA ARG A 213 -0.35 -15.26 6.26
C ARG A 213 -1.06 -15.46 4.92
N ASP A 214 -0.37 -16.03 3.93
CA ASP A 214 -0.88 -16.16 2.56
C ASP A 214 -2.04 -17.15 2.52
N LEU A 215 -1.92 -18.26 3.25
CA LEU A 215 -3.00 -19.24 3.44
C LEU A 215 -4.25 -18.56 4.01
N LEU A 216 -4.11 -17.83 5.12
CA LEU A 216 -5.24 -17.16 5.76
C LEU A 216 -5.86 -16.09 4.84
N GLN A 217 -5.06 -15.37 4.06
CA GLN A 217 -5.59 -14.39 3.11
C GLN A 217 -6.32 -15.04 1.93
N ALA A 218 -5.80 -16.14 1.39
CA ALA A 218 -6.38 -16.85 0.26
C ALA A 218 -7.78 -17.39 0.57
N VAL A 219 -7.98 -17.98 1.75
CA VAL A 219 -9.29 -18.54 2.15
C VAL A 219 -10.37 -17.47 2.30
N TRP A 220 -10.00 -16.22 2.57
CA TRP A 220 -10.94 -15.10 2.70
C TRP A 220 -11.38 -14.51 1.34
N ARG A 221 -10.85 -14.99 0.20
CA ARG A 221 -11.32 -14.58 -1.15
C ARG A 221 -12.75 -15.01 -1.44
N LEU A 222 -13.21 -16.04 -0.75
CA LEU A 222 -14.61 -16.46 -0.66
C LEU A 222 -15.53 -15.36 -0.10
N ARG A 223 -15.02 -14.48 0.78
CA ARG A 223 -15.71 -13.39 1.51
C ARG A 223 -16.76 -13.81 2.54
N GLY A 224 -17.32 -15.01 2.43
CA GLY A 224 -18.34 -15.58 3.32
C GLY A 224 -17.88 -16.84 4.07
N LEU A 225 -16.58 -16.98 4.36
CA LEU A 225 -16.06 -18.11 5.14
C LEU A 225 -16.74 -18.21 6.52
N ALA A 226 -17.04 -17.08 7.16
CA ALA A 226 -17.80 -17.03 8.41
C ALA A 226 -19.33 -17.17 8.22
N ALA A 227 -19.80 -17.24 6.98
CA ALA A 227 -21.22 -17.26 6.60
C ALA A 227 -21.64 -18.58 5.92
N GLY A 228 -20.85 -19.65 6.08
CA GLY A 228 -21.19 -21.00 5.64
C GLY A 228 -20.42 -21.52 4.41
N GLN A 229 -19.63 -20.67 3.76
CA GLN A 229 -18.74 -21.11 2.67
C GLN A 229 -17.61 -21.98 3.20
N ARG A 230 -17.05 -22.84 2.33
CA ARG A 230 -16.06 -23.86 2.71
C ARG A 230 -14.87 -23.87 1.77
N VAL A 231 -13.75 -24.37 2.28
CA VAL A 231 -12.51 -24.55 1.51
C VAL A 231 -12.17 -26.03 1.40
N LYS A 232 -11.66 -26.42 0.24
CA LYS A 232 -10.94 -27.68 0.02
C LYS A 232 -9.50 -27.35 -0.38
N PHE A 233 -8.53 -27.85 0.37
CA PHE A 233 -7.12 -27.64 0.07
C PHE A 233 -6.65 -28.61 -1.01
N VAL A 234 -5.84 -28.12 -1.94
CA VAL A 234 -5.29 -28.90 -3.05
C VAL A 234 -3.76 -28.89 -2.93
N LEU A 235 -3.19 -30.09 -2.82
CA LEU A 235 -1.74 -30.33 -2.70
C LEU A 235 -1.24 -31.09 -3.94
N THR A 236 -0.10 -30.72 -4.51
CA THR A 236 0.65 -31.64 -5.38
C THR A 236 1.27 -32.78 -4.57
N GLU A 237 1.66 -33.87 -5.25
CA GLU A 237 2.45 -34.94 -4.64
C GLU A 237 3.77 -34.42 -4.07
N ASP A 238 4.43 -33.47 -4.73
CA ASP A 238 5.68 -32.88 -4.22
C ASP A 238 5.45 -32.08 -2.92
N VAL A 239 4.40 -31.26 -2.87
CA VAL A 239 4.06 -30.51 -1.65
C VAL A 239 3.64 -31.47 -0.53
N SER A 240 2.85 -32.51 -0.86
CA SER A 240 2.49 -33.57 0.09
C SER A 240 3.71 -34.27 0.65
N ARG A 241 4.67 -34.67 -0.20
CA ARG A 241 5.94 -35.29 0.21
C ARG A 241 6.74 -34.34 1.10
N HIS A 242 6.82 -33.07 0.74
CA HIS A 242 7.55 -32.07 1.51
C HIS A 242 6.94 -31.84 2.90
N ILE A 243 5.61 -31.80 3.02
CA ILE A 243 4.91 -31.74 4.31
C ILE A 243 5.23 -32.98 5.15
N ARG A 244 5.21 -34.17 4.55
CA ARG A 244 5.51 -35.44 5.24
C ARG A 244 6.94 -35.49 5.75
N GLU A 245 7.91 -35.10 4.93
CA GLU A 245 9.32 -35.02 5.30
C GLU A 245 9.54 -34.05 6.46
N LEU A 246 8.98 -32.84 6.34
CA LEU A 246 9.14 -31.79 7.36
C LEU A 246 8.55 -32.20 8.71
N LEU A 247 7.35 -32.81 8.70
CA LEU A 247 6.62 -33.17 9.91
C LEU A 247 6.88 -34.62 10.36
N ASN A 248 7.82 -35.33 9.72
CA ASN A 248 8.14 -36.73 9.98
C ASN A 248 6.91 -37.66 9.98
N LEU A 249 6.04 -37.49 8.98
CA LEU A 249 4.82 -38.28 8.83
C LEU A 249 5.12 -39.60 8.12
N LYS A 250 4.39 -40.66 8.47
CA LYS A 250 4.40 -41.92 7.72
C LYS A 250 3.67 -41.76 6.39
N GLU A 251 4.02 -42.58 5.40
CA GLU A 251 3.37 -42.56 4.07
C GLU A 251 1.86 -42.79 4.16
N GLU A 252 1.40 -43.65 5.07
CA GLU A 252 -0.02 -43.99 5.22
C GLU A 252 -0.82 -42.92 5.99
N GLN A 253 -0.16 -41.97 6.66
CA GLN A 253 -0.85 -40.95 7.44
C GLN A 253 -1.52 -39.93 6.50
N GLU A 254 -2.81 -39.65 6.69
CA GLU A 254 -3.49 -38.62 5.91
C GLU A 254 -3.04 -37.21 6.32
N ILE A 255 -2.89 -36.32 5.33
CA ILE A 255 -2.62 -34.90 5.56
C ILE A 255 -3.94 -34.20 5.74
N THR A 256 -4.13 -33.55 6.89
CA THR A 256 -5.31 -32.73 7.19
C THR A 256 -4.95 -31.24 7.17
N PHE A 257 -5.92 -30.37 7.44
CA PHE A 257 -5.67 -28.95 7.66
C PHE A 257 -4.61 -28.70 8.75
N LYS A 258 -4.54 -29.55 9.78
CA LYS A 258 -3.53 -29.42 10.85
C LYS A 258 -2.12 -29.46 10.30
N GLU A 259 -1.81 -30.44 9.46
CA GLU A 259 -0.47 -30.59 8.86
C GLU A 259 -0.16 -29.45 7.90
N ILE A 260 -1.14 -28.98 7.11
CA ILE A 260 -0.99 -27.79 6.24
C ILE A 260 -0.71 -26.53 7.09
N LEU A 261 -1.41 -26.36 8.21
CA LEU A 261 -1.21 -25.23 9.11
C LEU A 261 0.19 -25.25 9.74
N LEU A 262 0.64 -26.41 10.25
CA LEU A 262 1.99 -26.56 10.80
C LEU A 262 3.07 -26.28 9.76
N PHE A 263 2.88 -26.77 8.54
CA PHE A 263 3.77 -26.53 7.41
C PHE A 263 3.90 -25.02 7.08
N THR A 264 2.77 -24.33 6.92
CA THR A 264 2.76 -22.89 6.61
C THR A 264 3.27 -22.01 7.75
N ILE A 265 3.09 -22.45 9.01
CA ILE A 265 3.71 -21.81 10.18
C ILE A 265 5.24 -21.98 10.12
N HIS A 266 5.73 -23.18 9.84
CA HIS A 266 7.17 -23.44 9.72
C HIS A 266 7.81 -22.55 8.64
N ASN A 267 7.20 -22.49 7.45
CA ASN A 267 7.66 -21.62 6.36
C ASN A 267 7.68 -20.15 6.78
N GLN A 268 6.63 -19.68 7.47
CA GLN A 268 6.56 -18.32 7.98
C GLN A 268 7.66 -18.03 8.99
N SER A 269 7.91 -18.92 9.95
CA SER A 269 8.97 -18.75 10.95
C SER A 269 10.36 -18.70 10.29
N LYS A 270 10.61 -19.55 9.29
CA LYS A 270 11.88 -19.54 8.53
C LYS A 270 12.06 -18.22 7.78
N ARG A 271 11.00 -17.72 7.12
CA ARG A 271 11.04 -16.42 6.42
C ARG A 271 11.24 -15.26 7.41
N GLN A 272 10.52 -15.25 8.53
CA GLN A 272 10.66 -14.26 9.60
C GLN A 272 12.10 -14.22 10.11
N GLY A 273 12.73 -15.38 10.37
CA GLY A 273 14.11 -15.42 10.85
C GLY A 273 15.09 -14.73 9.88
N LYS A 274 14.97 -15.01 8.57
CA LYS A 274 15.77 -14.33 7.54
C LYS A 274 15.49 -12.82 7.50
N ASP A 275 14.23 -12.42 7.49
CA ASP A 275 13.82 -11.01 7.40
C ASP A 275 14.22 -10.23 8.67
N ASN A 276 14.17 -10.84 9.85
CA ASN A 276 14.57 -10.23 11.11
C ASN A 276 16.08 -10.01 11.17
N PHE A 277 16.87 -10.98 10.69
CA PHE A 277 18.31 -10.82 10.59
C PHE A 277 18.72 -9.75 9.56
N LYS A 278 17.97 -9.62 8.46
CA LYS A 278 18.13 -8.51 7.51
C LYS A 278 17.79 -7.17 8.16
N ALA A 279 16.67 -7.11 8.88
CA ALA A 279 16.22 -5.90 9.56
C ALA A 279 17.22 -5.39 10.61
N LEU A 280 17.90 -6.26 11.35
CA LEU A 280 18.95 -5.86 12.29
C LEU A 280 20.04 -5.01 11.60
N SER A 281 20.73 -5.54 10.57
CA SER A 281 21.78 -4.75 9.92
C SER A 281 21.23 -3.57 9.13
N ALA A 282 20.01 -3.67 8.61
CA ALA A 282 19.37 -2.55 7.91
C ALA A 282 19.05 -1.40 8.88
N GLU A 283 18.65 -1.69 10.12
CA GLU A 283 18.38 -0.66 11.14
C GLU A 283 19.66 -0.05 11.71
N LEU A 284 20.70 -0.86 11.94
CA LEU A 284 22.04 -0.36 12.30
C LEU A 284 22.59 0.58 11.22
N ALA A 285 22.44 0.20 9.95
CA ALA A 285 22.82 1.05 8.82
C ALA A 285 21.95 2.32 8.75
N ALA A 286 20.63 2.21 8.99
CA ALA A 286 19.71 3.33 8.97
C ALA A 286 20.05 4.39 10.03
N PHE A 287 20.34 3.96 11.26
CA PHE A 287 20.82 4.84 12.32
C PHE A 287 22.08 5.58 11.88
N THR A 288 23.06 4.86 11.34
CA THR A 288 24.33 5.43 10.88
C THR A 288 24.12 6.45 9.74
N GLN A 289 23.27 6.12 8.78
CA GLN A 289 22.92 6.99 7.65
C GLN A 289 22.16 8.25 8.08
N SER A 290 21.31 8.14 9.11
CA SER A 290 20.53 9.28 9.64
C SER A 290 21.40 10.39 10.22
N LEU A 291 22.62 10.10 10.68
CA LEU A 291 23.55 11.11 11.20
C LEU A 291 23.86 12.18 10.15
N LEU A 292 24.00 11.79 8.88
CA LEU A 292 24.21 12.74 7.79
C LEU A 292 22.98 13.65 7.64
N PHE A 293 21.78 13.10 7.69
CA PHE A 293 20.53 13.87 7.61
C PHE A 293 20.41 14.87 8.76
N ILE A 294 20.71 14.45 9.99
CA ILE A 294 20.74 15.32 11.18
C ILE A 294 21.74 16.46 10.98
N CYS A 295 22.94 16.17 10.45
CA CYS A 295 23.93 17.19 10.16
C CYS A 295 23.43 18.21 9.13
N GLN A 296 22.84 17.75 8.03
CA GLN A 296 22.40 18.64 6.95
C GLN A 296 21.23 19.54 7.38
N THR A 297 20.33 19.02 8.21
CA THR A 297 19.13 19.73 8.67
C THR A 297 19.37 20.61 9.90
N SER A 298 20.46 20.39 10.65
CA SER A 298 20.76 21.19 11.83
C SER A 298 21.04 22.66 11.51
N ALA A 299 20.45 23.56 12.29
CA ALA A 299 20.73 25.00 12.26
C ALA A 299 22.01 25.37 13.03
N GLU A 300 22.54 24.45 13.85
CA GLU A 300 23.72 24.68 14.70
C GLU A 300 25.04 24.50 13.96
N LEU A 301 25.03 23.83 12.80
CA LEU A 301 26.23 23.54 12.01
C LEU A 301 26.48 24.57 10.92
N SER A 302 27.75 24.95 10.73
CA SER A 302 28.19 25.81 9.62
C SER A 302 28.14 25.06 8.27
N ALA A 303 28.21 25.81 7.16
CA ALA A 303 28.29 25.22 5.84
C ALA A 303 29.53 24.32 5.65
N GLU A 304 30.66 24.70 6.25
CA GLU A 304 31.91 23.93 6.24
C GLU A 304 31.76 22.62 7.00
N GLU A 305 31.10 22.63 8.16
CA GLU A 305 30.85 21.43 8.97
C GLU A 305 29.89 20.48 8.27
N LYS A 306 28.82 21.00 7.65
CA LYS A 306 27.91 20.22 6.81
C LYS A 306 28.62 19.57 5.63
N LYS A 307 29.56 20.29 5.00
CA LYS A 307 30.39 19.75 3.91
C LYS A 307 31.37 18.68 4.41
N ALA A 308 31.96 18.87 5.60
CA ALA A 308 32.83 17.87 6.22
C ALA A 308 32.07 16.58 6.54
N ALA A 309 30.85 16.70 7.11
CA ALA A 309 29.97 15.56 7.35
C ALA A 309 29.63 14.82 6.05
N MET A 310 29.28 15.55 4.98
CA MET A 310 29.01 14.96 3.67
C MET A 310 30.23 14.20 3.12
N ASN A 311 31.43 14.76 3.22
CA ASN A 311 32.64 14.12 2.70
C ASN A 311 32.97 12.81 3.43
N GLU A 312 32.80 12.75 4.75
CA GLU A 312 33.07 11.54 5.54
C GLU A 312 31.95 10.49 5.43
N MET A 313 30.68 10.93 5.30
CA MET A 313 29.52 10.05 5.38
C MET A 313 28.90 9.69 4.01
N ARG A 314 29.33 10.30 2.89
CA ARG A 314 28.73 10.05 1.56
C ARG A 314 28.75 8.57 1.15
N SER A 315 29.78 7.83 1.53
CA SER A 315 29.93 6.40 1.20
C SER A 315 28.95 5.50 1.93
N LEU A 316 28.30 6.00 2.99
CA LEU A 316 27.20 5.30 3.66
C LEU A 316 25.95 5.28 2.78
N TRP A 317 25.78 6.28 1.92
CA TRP A 317 24.61 6.48 1.07
C TRP A 317 24.85 6.08 -0.38
N ILE A 318 26.01 6.42 -0.93
CA ILE A 318 26.42 6.14 -2.30
C ILE A 318 27.18 4.81 -2.30
N LYS A 319 26.54 3.75 -2.80
CA LYS A 319 27.10 2.41 -2.90
C LYS A 319 27.40 2.07 -4.35
N ARG A 320 28.40 1.21 -4.59
CA ARG A 320 28.60 0.64 -5.93
C ARG A 320 27.42 -0.26 -6.27
N ALA A 321 26.82 -0.06 -7.44
CA ALA A 321 25.72 -0.89 -7.91
C ALA A 321 26.20 -2.28 -8.31
N ILE A 322 27.42 -2.37 -8.84
CA ILE A 322 28.03 -3.62 -9.29
C ILE A 322 28.80 -4.24 -8.12
N ILE A 323 28.26 -5.33 -7.59
CA ILE A 323 28.95 -6.18 -6.62
C ILE A 323 29.71 -7.25 -7.42
N PRO A 324 31.04 -7.40 -7.23
CA PRO A 324 31.80 -8.43 -7.93
C PRO A 324 31.23 -9.84 -7.68
N PRO A 325 31.17 -10.74 -8.68
CA PRO A 325 30.68 -12.11 -8.50
C PRO A 325 31.41 -12.88 -7.39
N ARG A 326 32.70 -12.57 -7.16
CA ARG A 326 33.47 -13.10 -6.02
C ARG A 326 32.85 -12.75 -4.68
N ASP A 327 32.34 -11.53 -4.53
CA ASP A 327 31.76 -11.07 -3.28
C ASP A 327 30.32 -11.56 -3.09
N LEU A 328 29.62 -11.85 -4.20
CA LEU A 328 28.28 -12.45 -4.22
C LEU A 328 28.30 -13.96 -3.97
N TYR A 329 29.15 -14.69 -4.69
CA TYR A 329 29.12 -16.17 -4.75
C TYR A 329 30.39 -16.84 -4.24
N GLY A 330 31.47 -16.08 -4.02
CA GLY A 330 32.78 -16.62 -3.66
C GLY A 330 33.04 -16.75 -2.16
N LYS A 331 32.03 -16.57 -1.32
CA LYS A 331 32.12 -16.71 0.14
C LYS A 331 31.39 -17.97 0.58
N VAL A 332 32.05 -18.77 1.41
CA VAL A 332 31.43 -19.95 2.02
C VAL A 332 30.54 -19.48 3.16
N SER A 333 29.29 -19.95 3.16
CA SER A 333 28.34 -19.63 4.22
C SER A 333 28.43 -20.63 5.37
N THR A 334 28.36 -20.12 6.60
CA THR A 334 28.38 -20.87 7.87
C THR A 334 27.12 -20.58 8.67
N LEU A 335 26.67 -21.57 9.46
CA LEU A 335 25.64 -21.37 10.47
C LEU A 335 26.30 -20.93 11.77
N GLU A 336 25.93 -19.77 12.26
CA GLU A 336 26.50 -19.15 13.45
C GLU A 336 25.39 -18.79 14.45
N ASP A 337 25.74 -18.69 15.73
CA ASP A 337 24.82 -18.30 16.80
C ASP A 337 24.32 -16.88 16.57
N ALA A 338 23.00 -16.70 16.48
CA ALA A 338 22.45 -15.42 16.05
C ALA A 338 22.64 -14.30 17.08
N GLN A 339 22.70 -14.64 18.37
CA GLN A 339 22.94 -13.66 19.42
C GLN A 339 24.37 -13.13 19.32
N GLN A 340 25.35 -14.03 19.18
CA GLN A 340 26.76 -13.66 18.99
C GLN A 340 26.93 -12.80 17.74
N VAL A 341 26.33 -13.19 16.61
CA VAL A 341 26.40 -12.41 15.36
C VAL A 341 25.78 -11.02 15.53
N ALA A 342 24.67 -10.91 16.28
CA ALA A 342 24.03 -9.61 16.54
C ALA A 342 24.90 -8.70 17.41
N GLU A 343 25.52 -9.24 18.45
CA GLU A 343 26.47 -8.52 19.30
C GLU A 343 27.71 -8.06 18.51
N GLU A 344 28.26 -8.92 17.65
CA GLU A 344 29.40 -8.61 16.79
C GLU A 344 29.09 -7.49 15.78
N GLU A 345 27.92 -7.54 15.13
CA GLU A 345 27.47 -6.48 14.22
C GLU A 345 27.24 -5.15 14.97
N GLY A 346 26.70 -5.21 16.19
CA GLY A 346 26.58 -4.05 17.07
C GLY A 346 27.94 -3.43 17.41
N LEU A 347 28.89 -4.25 17.89
CA LEU A 347 30.25 -3.81 18.22
C LEU A 347 30.99 -3.22 17.02
N LYS A 348 30.80 -3.81 15.84
CA LYS A 348 31.36 -3.31 14.58
C LYS A 348 30.81 -1.95 14.21
N THR A 349 29.48 -1.75 14.32
CA THR A 349 28.85 -0.45 14.09
C THR A 349 29.33 0.60 15.10
N LYS A 350 29.40 0.26 16.39
CA LYS A 350 29.94 1.15 17.44
C LYS A 350 31.36 1.62 17.11
N ARG A 351 32.26 0.70 16.75
CA ARG A 351 33.64 1.04 16.36
C ARG A 351 33.68 2.01 15.16
N GLN A 352 32.83 1.80 14.17
CA GLN A 352 32.74 2.69 13.00
C GLN A 352 32.25 4.09 13.40
N LEU A 353 31.24 4.17 14.26
CA LEU A 353 30.69 5.44 14.72
C LEU A 353 31.63 6.19 15.67
N HIS A 354 32.37 5.51 16.54
CA HIS A 354 33.40 6.15 17.37
C HIS A 354 34.51 6.77 16.52
N LEU A 355 34.96 6.08 15.47
CA LEU A 355 35.92 6.66 14.51
C LEU A 355 35.33 7.90 13.81
N LEU A 356 34.03 7.88 13.50
CA LEU A 356 33.34 9.01 12.88
C LEU A 356 33.23 10.21 13.84
N LEU A 357 32.90 9.98 15.11
CA LEU A 357 32.87 11.02 16.16
C LEU A 357 34.24 11.66 16.38
N GLN A 358 35.32 10.86 16.32
CA GLN A 358 36.69 11.38 16.42
C GLN A 358 37.05 12.30 15.24
N LYS A 359 36.62 11.93 14.02
CA LYS A 359 36.85 12.74 12.82
C LYS A 359 35.97 13.99 12.76
N LEU A 360 34.78 13.93 13.32
CA LEU A 360 33.76 14.99 13.29
C LEU A 360 33.36 15.39 14.72
N PRO A 361 34.25 16.08 15.47
CA PRO A 361 34.01 16.39 16.89
C PRO A 361 32.80 17.31 17.11
N PHE A 362 32.37 18.06 16.09
CA PHE A 362 31.19 18.92 16.16
C PHE A 362 29.87 18.15 16.34
N LEU A 363 29.85 16.83 16.06
CA LEU A 363 28.68 15.98 16.28
C LEU A 363 28.26 15.95 17.76
N ALA A 364 29.19 16.15 18.70
CA ALA A 364 28.89 16.24 20.12
C ALA A 364 27.93 17.39 20.46
N ARG A 365 27.95 18.50 19.70
CA ARG A 365 27.01 19.63 19.90
C ARG A 365 25.57 19.23 19.57
N LEU A 366 25.40 18.28 18.65
CA LEU A 366 24.09 17.72 18.29
C LEU A 366 23.60 16.63 19.25
N GLY A 367 24.26 16.46 20.41
CA GLY A 367 23.93 15.43 21.39
C GLY A 367 24.48 14.04 21.07
N LEU A 368 25.31 13.90 20.04
CA LEU A 368 25.91 12.63 19.64
C LEU A 368 27.24 12.42 20.38
N SER A 369 27.18 11.84 21.58
CA SER A 369 28.36 11.36 22.32
C SER A 369 28.59 9.86 22.09
N GLU A 370 29.79 9.35 22.41
CA GLU A 370 30.06 7.89 22.38
C GLU A 370 29.04 7.12 23.22
N ALA A 371 28.72 7.61 24.43
CA ALA A 371 27.71 7.00 25.29
C ALA A 371 26.30 7.00 24.69
N ALA A 372 25.91 8.07 23.99
CA ALA A 372 24.59 8.17 23.34
C ALA A 372 24.50 7.24 22.12
N VAL A 373 25.58 7.14 21.34
CA VAL A 373 25.68 6.18 20.23
C VAL A 373 25.64 4.75 20.74
N ASP A 374 26.42 4.44 21.79
CA ASP A 374 26.45 3.09 22.35
C ASP A 374 25.07 2.66 22.85
N ALA A 375 24.38 3.54 23.56
CA ALA A 375 23.01 3.29 24.04
C ALA A 375 22.03 3.05 22.89
N ALA A 376 22.11 3.83 21.81
CA ALA A 376 21.23 3.67 20.65
C ALA A 376 21.51 2.34 19.90
N ILE A 377 22.77 1.93 19.77
CA ILE A 377 23.12 0.65 19.14
C ILE A 377 22.72 -0.52 20.04
N ASP A 378 22.92 -0.44 21.35
CA ASP A 378 22.51 -1.49 22.29
C ASP A 378 21.00 -1.67 22.33
N GLU A 379 20.23 -0.59 22.24
CA GLU A 379 18.78 -0.64 22.09
C GLU A 379 18.37 -1.42 20.82
N ILE A 380 18.96 -1.07 19.67
CA ILE A 380 18.69 -1.75 18.39
C ILE A 380 19.03 -3.24 18.50
N VAL A 381 20.22 -3.58 18.98
CA VAL A 381 20.69 -4.97 19.09
C VAL A 381 19.78 -5.75 20.04
N THR A 382 19.51 -5.23 21.24
CA THR A 382 18.69 -5.91 22.25
C THR A 382 17.30 -6.23 21.72
N GLN A 383 16.62 -5.25 21.12
CA GLN A 383 15.25 -5.44 20.65
C GLN A 383 15.17 -6.37 19.44
N LYS A 384 16.15 -6.30 18.52
CA LYS A 384 16.16 -7.16 17.33
C LYS A 384 16.60 -8.57 17.63
N ALA A 385 17.57 -8.74 18.53
CA ALA A 385 18.13 -10.04 18.87
C ALA A 385 17.10 -10.96 19.55
N GLU A 386 16.13 -10.41 20.30
CA GLU A 386 15.03 -11.18 20.89
C GLU A 386 14.20 -11.96 19.86
N HIS A 387 14.19 -11.52 18.59
CA HIS A 387 13.39 -12.10 17.52
C HIS A 387 14.22 -12.81 16.45
N LEU A 388 15.51 -13.03 16.70
CA LEU A 388 16.36 -13.83 15.81
C LEU A 388 16.15 -15.33 16.04
N PRO A 389 16.32 -16.17 15.00
CA PRO A 389 16.40 -17.61 15.18
C PRO A 389 17.66 -17.99 15.98
N ASP A 390 17.76 -19.21 16.48
CA ASP A 390 18.96 -19.67 17.22
C ASP A 390 20.24 -19.56 16.38
N GLN A 391 20.12 -19.83 15.07
CA GLN A 391 21.24 -19.80 14.14
C GLN A 391 20.90 -18.99 12.88
N VAL A 392 21.88 -18.26 12.38
CA VAL A 392 21.80 -17.49 11.13
C VAL A 392 22.93 -17.87 10.18
N THR A 393 22.66 -17.73 8.88
CA THR A 393 23.65 -17.95 7.82
C THR A 393 24.51 -16.71 7.62
N VAL A 394 25.85 -16.86 7.69
CA VAL A 394 26.84 -15.79 7.51
C VAL A 394 27.85 -16.20 6.42
N PRO A 395 28.15 -15.37 5.41
CA PRO A 395 27.53 -14.08 5.13
C PRO A 395 26.05 -14.27 4.75
N LYS A 396 25.27 -13.18 4.90
CA LYS A 396 23.84 -13.18 4.57
C LYS A 396 23.62 -13.73 3.17
N GLU A 397 22.74 -14.73 3.06
CA GLU A 397 22.26 -15.19 1.75
C GLU A 397 21.69 -13.99 0.99
N ILE A 398 22.17 -13.81 -0.23
CA ILE A 398 21.52 -12.93 -1.20
C ILE A 398 20.26 -13.69 -1.62
N ASP A 399 19.08 -13.15 -1.32
CA ASP A 399 17.81 -13.81 -1.68
C ASP A 399 17.79 -14.01 -3.20
N GLU A 400 17.77 -15.26 -3.67
CA GLU A 400 17.42 -15.60 -5.05
C GLU A 400 16.00 -15.10 -5.40
N ASP A 401 15.11 -14.98 -4.41
CA ASP A 401 13.72 -14.48 -4.55
C ASP A 401 13.60 -12.93 -4.59
N GLN A 402 14.71 -12.20 -4.45
CA GLN A 402 14.80 -10.75 -4.66
C GLN A 402 15.94 -10.45 -5.63
N SER A 403 16.15 -11.33 -6.61
CA SER A 403 17.06 -11.04 -7.71
C SER A 403 16.60 -9.74 -8.34
N ILE A 404 17.49 -8.76 -8.26
CA ILE A 404 17.71 -7.55 -9.09
C ILE A 404 16.64 -7.28 -10.17
N GLU A 405 16.18 -8.27 -10.95
CA GLU A 405 15.02 -8.18 -11.86
C GLU A 405 13.74 -7.60 -11.23
N VAL A 406 13.32 -7.96 -10.01
CA VAL A 406 12.08 -7.41 -9.41
C VAL A 406 12.27 -5.96 -8.96
N GLU A 407 13.46 -5.58 -8.50
CA GLU A 407 13.80 -4.17 -8.28
C GLU A 407 13.87 -3.41 -9.61
N THR A 408 14.38 -4.03 -10.69
CA THR A 408 14.52 -3.38 -12.01
C THR A 408 13.17 -3.24 -12.75
N GLU A 409 12.26 -4.20 -12.63
CA GLU A 409 10.90 -4.14 -13.17
C GLU A 409 10.02 -3.19 -12.35
N ALA A 410 10.13 -3.20 -11.01
CA ALA A 410 9.46 -2.23 -10.16
C ALA A 410 10.01 -0.80 -10.35
N GLU A 411 11.31 -0.65 -10.64
CA GLU A 411 11.95 0.63 -10.99
C GLU A 411 11.47 1.12 -12.37
N GLN A 412 11.30 0.25 -13.38
CA GLN A 412 10.72 0.64 -14.68
C GLN A 412 9.24 1.00 -14.58
N GLU A 413 8.44 0.26 -13.81
CA GLU A 413 7.04 0.62 -13.54
C GLU A 413 6.93 1.92 -12.72
N GLN A 414 7.82 2.13 -11.74
CA GLN A 414 7.92 3.38 -10.98
C GLN A 414 8.41 4.55 -11.83
N GLU A 415 9.36 4.39 -12.75
CA GLU A 415 9.79 5.47 -13.64
C GLU A 415 8.65 5.92 -14.56
N ILE A 416 7.86 4.98 -15.09
CA ILE A 416 6.67 5.29 -15.90
C ILE A 416 5.59 5.99 -15.06
N GLU A 417 5.40 5.58 -13.79
CA GLU A 417 4.44 6.18 -12.87
C GLU A 417 4.91 7.57 -12.38
N ILE A 418 6.21 7.73 -12.09
CA ILE A 418 6.86 8.99 -11.71
C ILE A 418 6.90 9.97 -12.88
N GLU A 419 7.12 9.54 -14.13
CA GLU A 419 6.99 10.43 -15.28
C GLU A 419 5.54 10.91 -15.46
N GLN A 420 4.54 10.06 -15.21
CA GLN A 420 3.13 10.45 -15.23
C GLN A 420 2.75 11.38 -14.06
N GLU A 421 3.32 11.16 -12.87
CA GLU A 421 3.13 12.01 -11.69
C GLU A 421 3.90 13.33 -11.79
N GLU A 422 5.13 13.36 -12.33
CA GLU A 422 5.90 14.60 -12.59
C GLU A 422 5.21 15.48 -13.63
N GLN A 423 4.57 14.88 -14.66
CA GLN A 423 3.73 15.60 -15.60
C GLN A 423 2.49 16.19 -14.91
N ALA A 424 2.00 15.54 -13.85
CA ALA A 424 0.89 16.02 -13.02
C ALA A 424 1.33 17.07 -11.97
N GLU A 425 2.52 16.94 -11.37
CA GLU A 425 3.08 17.81 -10.34
C GLU A 425 3.70 19.09 -10.90
N LYS A 426 4.29 19.06 -12.11
CA LYS A 426 4.70 20.30 -12.82
C LYS A 426 3.52 21.25 -13.07
N ASN A 427 2.28 20.74 -13.08
CA ASN A 427 1.07 21.56 -13.16
C ASN A 427 0.59 22.08 -11.78
N ILE A 428 1.09 21.55 -10.66
CA ILE A 428 0.71 21.96 -9.29
C ILE A 428 1.64 23.06 -8.76
N HIS A 429 2.87 23.17 -9.27
CA HIS A 429 3.94 24.00 -8.70
C HIS A 429 3.78 25.54 -8.89
N ASP A 430 2.70 26.00 -9.53
CA ASP A 430 2.37 27.44 -9.63
C ASP A 430 1.39 27.95 -8.54
N LEU A 431 1.01 27.10 -7.58
CA LEU A 431 -0.01 27.42 -6.58
C LEU A 431 0.60 27.96 -5.27
N GLY A 432 0.69 29.29 -5.16
CA GLY A 432 1.20 29.97 -3.96
C GLY A 432 0.34 29.72 -2.71
N ASN A 433 0.97 29.38 -1.58
CA ASN A 433 0.32 29.42 -0.27
C ASN A 433 0.32 30.85 0.26
N VAL A 434 -0.80 31.32 0.82
CA VAL A 434 -0.88 32.65 1.44
C VAL A 434 -0.24 32.59 2.82
N ASN A 435 0.75 33.44 3.07
CA ASN A 435 1.40 33.50 4.37
C ASN A 435 0.50 34.25 5.36
N ASN A 436 0.10 33.62 6.47
CA ASN A 436 -0.82 34.23 7.45
C ASN A 436 -0.26 35.47 8.18
N ASN A 437 0.96 35.92 7.87
CA ASN A 437 1.52 37.17 8.38
C ASN A 437 1.38 38.35 7.40
N SER A 438 0.84 38.13 6.19
CA SER A 438 0.68 39.16 5.14
C SER A 438 -0.79 39.48 4.85
N TRP A 439 -1.69 39.36 5.83
CA TRP A 439 -3.11 39.74 5.68
C TRP A 439 -3.32 41.24 5.40
N GLU A 440 -2.32 42.06 5.69
CA GLU A 440 -2.31 43.50 5.41
C GLU A 440 -2.03 43.83 3.93
N ASP A 441 -1.81 42.82 3.06
CA ASP A 441 -1.70 43.07 1.61
C ASP A 441 -3.05 43.57 1.07
N ALA A 442 -3.11 44.88 0.83
CA ALA A 442 -4.32 45.64 0.49
C ALA A 442 -5.08 45.13 -0.76
N LYS A 443 -4.45 44.31 -1.62
CA LYS A 443 -5.11 43.69 -2.77
C LYS A 443 -6.00 42.50 -2.40
N LEU A 444 -5.63 41.68 -1.41
CA LEU A 444 -6.45 40.53 -0.98
C LEU A 444 -7.72 41.01 -0.25
N CYS A 445 -7.62 42.09 0.52
CA CYS A 445 -8.74 42.70 1.24
C CYS A 445 -9.87 43.19 0.32
N LYS A 446 -9.58 43.67 -0.89
CA LYS A 446 -10.61 44.26 -1.76
C LYS A 446 -11.56 43.22 -2.35
N THR A 447 -11.03 42.08 -2.81
CA THR A 447 -11.81 40.94 -3.36
C THR A 447 -12.50 40.15 -2.25
N MET A 448 -11.91 40.09 -1.04
CA MET A 448 -12.51 39.36 0.08
C MET A 448 -13.58 40.15 0.85
N ASN A 449 -13.59 41.49 0.82
CA ASN A 449 -14.64 42.31 1.48
C ASN A 449 -16.08 42.00 0.99
N GLU A 450 -16.22 41.35 -0.17
CA GLU A 450 -17.50 40.89 -0.72
C GLU A 450 -17.98 39.56 -0.10
N PHE A 451 -17.06 38.78 0.48
CA PHE A 451 -17.37 37.54 1.18
C PHE A 451 -17.47 37.81 2.69
N ALA A 452 -18.36 37.12 3.41
CA ALA A 452 -18.45 37.23 4.86
C ALA A 452 -17.22 36.57 5.52
N ILE A 453 -16.10 37.29 5.54
CA ILE A 453 -14.86 36.85 6.18
C ILE A 453 -15.05 36.90 7.68
N GLU A 454 -14.80 35.78 8.35
CA GLU A 454 -14.73 35.73 9.80
C GLU A 454 -13.30 35.40 10.22
N VAL A 455 -12.72 36.34 10.98
CA VAL A 455 -11.44 36.14 11.68
C VAL A 455 -11.73 35.40 12.97
N ARG A 456 -11.30 34.14 13.06
CA ARG A 456 -11.58 33.25 14.18
C ARG A 456 -10.33 32.97 14.99
N ASN A 457 -10.40 33.21 16.29
CA ASN A 457 -9.24 33.19 17.19
C ASN A 457 -8.89 31.78 17.69
N ALA A 458 -7.65 31.31 17.49
CA ALA A 458 -7.27 29.91 17.77
C ALA A 458 -6.98 29.55 19.25
N SER A 459 -7.34 30.39 20.23
CA SER A 459 -7.04 30.31 21.69
C SER A 459 -5.72 30.95 22.16
N THR A 460 -5.64 31.20 23.48
CA THR A 460 -5.03 32.35 24.18
C THR A 460 -3.52 32.33 24.43
N THR A 461 -2.75 31.51 23.72
CA THR A 461 -1.29 31.51 23.84
C THR A 461 -0.68 31.42 22.43
N TYR A 462 -0.12 32.55 21.99
CA TYR A 462 0.45 32.83 20.66
C TYR A 462 -0.56 33.08 19.53
N TYR A 463 -0.83 34.36 19.26
CA TYR A 463 -1.62 34.94 18.15
C TYR A 463 -1.46 34.21 16.81
N HIS A 464 -2.41 33.35 16.42
CA HIS A 464 -2.56 32.89 15.03
C HIS A 464 -4.06 32.83 14.70
N GLU A 465 -4.58 33.89 14.09
CA GLU A 465 -5.97 33.97 13.64
C GLU A 465 -6.17 33.07 12.41
N ILE A 466 -7.29 32.32 12.39
CA ILE A 466 -7.73 31.61 11.18
C ILE A 466 -8.72 32.52 10.47
N VAL A 467 -8.33 32.97 9.29
CA VAL A 467 -9.25 33.64 8.39
C VAL A 467 -10.05 32.58 7.66
N SER A 468 -11.35 32.60 7.88
CA SER A 468 -12.27 31.61 7.36
C SER A 468 -13.39 32.28 6.56
N ILE A 469 -13.86 31.56 5.54
CA ILE A 469 -14.96 31.97 4.68
C ILE A 469 -16.10 30.99 4.91
N LYS A 470 -17.30 31.52 5.15
CA LYS A 470 -18.53 30.73 5.26
C LYS A 470 -18.87 30.13 3.89
N LEU A 471 -19.03 28.80 3.82
CA LEU A 471 -19.17 28.11 2.54
C LEU A 471 -20.43 28.54 1.76
N SER A 472 -21.55 28.76 2.46
CA SER A 472 -22.79 29.22 1.83
C SER A 472 -22.63 30.58 1.15
N VAL A 473 -21.86 31.50 1.73
CA VAL A 473 -21.61 32.83 1.14
C VAL A 473 -20.78 32.72 -0.13
N PHE A 474 -19.69 31.93 -0.09
CA PHE A 474 -18.90 31.64 -1.29
C PHE A 474 -19.74 30.99 -2.41
N MET A 475 -20.58 30.02 -2.05
CA MET A 475 -21.40 29.29 -3.02
C MET A 475 -22.51 30.15 -3.65
N LYS A 476 -23.05 31.15 -2.94
CA LYS A 476 -24.07 32.08 -3.47
C LYS A 476 -23.56 32.94 -4.62
N GLU A 477 -22.28 33.32 -4.59
CA GLU A 477 -21.60 34.13 -5.61
C GLU A 477 -21.20 33.32 -6.86
N ARG A 478 -21.53 32.03 -6.92
CA ARG A 478 -21.18 31.14 -8.05
C ARG A 478 -22.44 30.56 -8.66
N GLU A 479 -22.67 30.84 -9.94
CA GLU A 479 -23.91 30.46 -10.62
C GLU A 479 -24.18 28.94 -10.60
N ASN A 480 -23.12 28.13 -10.66
CA ASN A 480 -23.15 26.67 -10.58
C ASN A 480 -23.34 26.10 -9.15
N LEU A 481 -23.22 26.92 -8.10
CA LEU A 481 -23.27 26.50 -6.70
C LEU A 481 -24.41 27.13 -5.89
N LYS A 482 -24.97 28.26 -6.36
CA LYS A 482 -25.98 29.04 -5.62
C LYS A 482 -27.19 28.22 -5.15
N ASP A 483 -27.61 27.24 -5.94
CA ASP A 483 -28.79 26.41 -5.67
C ASP A 483 -28.61 25.44 -4.50
N VAL A 484 -27.36 25.14 -4.10
CA VAL A 484 -27.03 24.24 -2.98
C VAL A 484 -26.36 24.96 -1.81
N ALA A 485 -26.18 26.27 -1.89
CA ALA A 485 -25.41 27.04 -0.91
C ALA A 485 -25.95 26.92 0.52
N GLU A 486 -27.29 26.94 0.70
CA GLU A 486 -27.95 26.81 2.01
C GLU A 486 -27.66 25.45 2.69
N ALA A 487 -27.36 24.40 1.92
CA ALA A 487 -27.08 23.08 2.48
C ALA A 487 -25.79 23.04 3.32
N PHE A 488 -24.90 24.03 3.11
CA PHE A 488 -23.57 24.15 3.72
C PHE A 488 -23.42 25.42 4.57
N ASP A 489 -24.52 26.02 5.04
CA ASP A 489 -24.49 27.26 5.84
C ASP A 489 -23.83 27.10 7.22
N ASP A 490 -23.65 25.88 7.71
CA ASP A 490 -23.03 25.61 9.02
C ASP A 490 -21.53 25.25 8.92
N LEU A 491 -20.91 25.46 7.75
CA LEU A 491 -19.52 25.11 7.46
C LEU A 491 -18.68 26.32 7.07
N TYR A 492 -17.42 26.27 7.48
CA TYR A 492 -16.41 27.27 7.19
C TYR A 492 -15.18 26.61 6.56
N ALA A 493 -14.49 27.31 5.67
CA ALA A 493 -13.21 26.90 5.11
C ALA A 493 -12.15 27.96 5.38
N SER A 494 -10.94 27.55 5.77
CA SER A 494 -9.81 28.47 5.83
C SER A 494 -9.50 29.03 4.43
N ALA A 495 -8.96 30.25 4.35
CA ALA A 495 -8.56 30.85 3.08
C ALA A 495 -7.58 29.98 2.27
N ASN A 496 -6.75 29.18 2.96
CA ASN A 496 -5.81 28.25 2.33
C ASN A 496 -6.47 27.01 1.74
N MET A 497 -7.77 26.77 1.94
CA MET A 497 -8.52 25.72 1.24
C MET A 497 -8.84 26.09 -0.21
N PHE A 498 -8.82 27.38 -0.55
CA PHE A 498 -9.12 27.86 -1.88
C PHE A 498 -7.87 27.87 -2.76
N ASN A 499 -8.07 27.59 -4.04
CA ASN A 499 -7.06 27.73 -5.08
C ASN A 499 -7.10 29.16 -5.59
N TRP A 500 -6.00 29.89 -5.38
CA TRP A 500 -5.82 31.27 -5.83
C TRP A 500 -5.07 31.23 -7.17
N GLN A 501 -5.71 31.68 -8.27
CA GLN A 501 -5.08 31.66 -9.59
C GLN A 501 -4.12 32.85 -9.75
N SER A 502 -2.82 32.63 -9.54
CA SER A 502 -1.72 33.59 -9.78
C SER A 502 -1.82 34.93 -9.03
N ARG A 503 -0.79 35.79 -9.15
CA ARG A 503 -0.59 37.02 -8.35
C ARG A 503 -1.58 38.16 -8.66
N GLU A 504 -2.59 37.94 -9.49
CA GLU A 504 -3.65 38.90 -9.81
C GLU A 504 -4.98 38.36 -9.24
N ILE A 505 -5.28 38.78 -8.01
CA ILE A 505 -6.34 38.26 -7.14
C ILE A 505 -7.72 38.71 -7.66
N GLU A 506 -8.28 38.00 -8.64
CA GLU A 506 -9.67 38.23 -9.09
C GLU A 506 -10.53 36.95 -9.06
N GLU A 507 -9.96 35.75 -9.23
CA GLU A 507 -10.73 34.50 -9.21
C GLU A 507 -10.09 33.42 -8.29
N PHE A 508 -10.92 32.82 -7.43
CA PHE A 508 -10.54 31.71 -6.56
C PHE A 508 -11.62 30.62 -6.53
N GLU A 509 -11.18 29.36 -6.42
CA GLU A 509 -12.03 28.17 -6.49
C GLU A 509 -11.86 27.27 -5.26
N LEU A 510 -12.97 26.71 -4.77
CA LEU A 510 -12.98 25.69 -3.72
C LEU A 510 -13.10 24.26 -4.28
N LEU A 511 -13.81 24.13 -5.40
CA LEU A 511 -14.10 22.87 -6.07
C LEU A 511 -13.52 22.88 -7.48
N GLY A 512 -13.23 21.72 -8.04
CA GLY A 512 -12.60 21.57 -9.36
C GLY A 512 -11.63 20.39 -9.41
N ALA A 513 -11.02 20.17 -10.57
CA ALA A 513 -10.07 19.07 -10.80
C ALA A 513 -8.85 19.14 -9.87
N TYR A 514 -8.39 20.35 -9.57
CA TYR A 514 -7.16 20.62 -8.81
C TYR A 514 -7.42 21.10 -7.36
N ARG A 515 -8.62 20.86 -6.80
CA ARG A 515 -8.92 21.30 -5.43
C ARG A 515 -8.09 20.57 -4.37
N LYS A 516 -7.85 21.26 -3.25
CA LYS A 516 -7.27 20.66 -2.04
C LYS A 516 -8.26 19.69 -1.37
N PRO A 517 -7.78 18.58 -0.79
CA PRO A 517 -8.65 17.60 -0.14
C PRO A 517 -9.18 18.11 1.20
N PHE A 518 -10.43 17.78 1.53
CA PHE A 518 -11.06 18.14 2.80
C PHE A 518 -10.74 17.07 3.85
N HIS A 519 -9.48 16.99 4.28
CA HIS A 519 -9.04 15.95 5.23
C HIS A 519 -9.10 16.39 6.69
N PHE A 520 -8.83 17.68 6.96
CA PHE A 520 -8.63 18.18 8.30
C PHE A 520 -9.69 19.20 8.67
N VAL A 521 -10.20 19.07 9.90
CA VAL A 521 -11.22 19.94 10.45
C VAL A 521 -10.79 20.42 11.82
N ARG A 522 -10.86 21.72 12.04
CA ARG A 522 -10.73 22.32 13.36
C ARG A 522 -12.10 22.64 13.94
N ILE A 523 -12.30 22.29 15.20
CA ILE A 523 -13.51 22.58 15.96
C ILE A 523 -13.23 23.76 16.90
N GLN A 524 -14.07 24.78 16.82
CA GLN A 524 -13.98 25.96 17.67
C GLN A 524 -15.36 26.32 18.19
N GLY A 525 -15.65 25.98 19.45
CA GLY A 525 -17.02 26.07 19.97
C GLY A 525 -17.95 25.16 19.19
N SER A 526 -19.03 25.71 18.61
CA SER A 526 -19.96 25.01 17.72
C SER A 526 -19.48 24.93 16.26
N ASP A 527 -18.40 25.62 15.92
CA ASP A 527 -18.01 25.81 14.52
C ASP A 527 -17.00 24.79 14.04
N VAL A 528 -17.19 24.36 12.80
CA VAL A 528 -16.39 23.34 12.12
C VAL A 528 -15.75 24.01 10.90
N ILE A 529 -14.43 24.16 10.96
CA ILE A 529 -13.63 24.86 9.97
C ILE A 529 -12.75 23.82 9.26
N THR A 530 -12.95 23.61 7.95
CA THR A 530 -12.04 22.79 7.16
C THR A 530 -10.75 23.57 6.90
N VAL A 531 -9.61 22.91 7.07
CA VAL A 531 -8.28 23.52 6.97
C VAL A 531 -7.36 22.71 6.05
N ALA A 532 -6.41 23.38 5.41
CA ALA A 532 -5.47 22.71 4.52
C ALA A 532 -4.48 21.85 5.32
N ALA A 533 -3.92 20.80 4.70
CA ALA A 533 -2.96 19.91 5.35
C ALA A 533 -1.74 20.68 5.89
N CYS A 534 -1.23 21.66 5.15
CA CYS A 534 -0.12 22.52 5.58
C CYS A 534 -0.44 23.34 6.84
N GLU A 535 -1.69 23.77 7.03
CA GLU A 535 -2.12 24.50 8.22
C GLU A 535 -2.31 23.54 9.41
N SER A 536 -2.83 22.34 9.15
CA SER A 536 -3.11 21.34 10.18
C SER A 536 -1.88 20.96 11.02
N GLN A 537 -0.69 20.96 10.42
CA GLN A 537 0.58 20.63 11.08
C GLN A 537 0.83 21.50 12.33
N ARG A 538 0.38 22.75 12.31
CA ARG A 538 0.51 23.71 13.41
C ARG A 538 -0.28 23.31 14.67
N TRP A 539 -1.27 22.43 14.53
CA TRP A 539 -2.19 22.03 15.59
C TRP A 539 -2.25 20.51 15.79
N SER A 540 -1.21 19.81 15.36
CA SER A 540 -1.07 18.35 15.49
C SER A 540 -1.21 17.84 16.94
N ARG A 541 -0.98 18.70 17.94
CA ARG A 541 -1.11 18.41 19.39
C ARG A 541 -2.37 19.04 20.03
N SER A 542 -3.39 19.36 19.24
CA SER A 542 -4.62 19.99 19.74
C SER A 542 -5.80 19.05 19.68
N ASN A 543 -6.51 18.90 20.80
CA ASN A 543 -7.76 18.11 20.93
C ASN A 543 -8.93 18.66 20.09
N ASN A 544 -8.71 19.77 19.39
CA ASN A 544 -9.69 20.43 18.55
C ASN A 544 -9.43 20.22 17.05
N LEU A 545 -8.38 19.48 16.66
CA LEU A 545 -8.11 19.10 15.27
C LEU A 545 -8.49 17.64 15.03
N CYS A 546 -9.37 17.40 14.07
CA CYS A 546 -9.82 16.09 13.65
C CYS A 546 -9.46 15.83 12.19
N ASN A 547 -8.93 14.64 11.91
CA ASN A 547 -8.87 14.11 10.56
C ASN A 547 -10.20 13.39 10.26
N LEU A 548 -10.85 13.71 9.14
CA LEU A 548 -12.17 13.14 8.80
C LEU A 548 -12.14 11.64 8.53
N THR A 549 -10.97 11.08 8.22
CA THR A 549 -10.77 9.65 7.97
C THR A 549 -10.29 8.93 9.23
N THR A 550 -9.31 9.49 9.95
CA THR A 550 -8.64 8.80 11.08
C THR A 550 -9.09 9.24 12.46
N GLY A 551 -9.93 10.27 12.58
CA GLY A 551 -10.40 10.81 13.87
C GLY A 551 -9.48 11.89 14.46
N PHE A 552 -9.65 12.19 15.75
CA PHE A 552 -8.76 13.10 16.48
C PHE A 552 -7.35 12.50 16.59
N LEU A 553 -6.33 13.35 16.57
CA LEU A 553 -4.92 12.94 16.50
C LEU A 553 -4.28 12.68 17.88
N ASP A 554 -4.96 12.98 19.00
CA ASP A 554 -4.45 12.86 20.37
C ASP A 554 -5.07 11.65 21.12
N ASP A 555 -4.31 11.02 22.02
CA ASP A 555 -4.68 9.81 22.77
C ASP A 555 -5.77 10.09 23.84
N ASP A 556 -5.92 11.34 24.29
CA ASP A 556 -6.99 11.79 25.22
C ASP A 556 -8.29 12.22 24.50
N ALA A 557 -8.51 11.73 23.27
CA ALA A 557 -9.56 12.22 22.38
C ALA A 557 -10.99 12.09 22.95
N ARG A 558 -11.71 13.22 22.93
CA ARG A 558 -13.16 13.27 23.16
C ARG A 558 -13.92 12.58 22.02
N GLU A 559 -15.08 12.03 22.32
CA GLU A 559 -15.99 11.56 21.28
C GLU A 559 -16.54 12.73 20.43
N VAL A 560 -16.69 12.48 19.13
CA VAL A 560 -17.36 13.41 18.19
C VAL A 560 -18.86 13.41 18.50
N THR A 561 -19.39 14.57 18.86
CA THR A 561 -20.82 14.78 19.13
C THR A 561 -21.66 14.56 17.87
N ASP A 562 -22.96 14.30 18.02
CA ASP A 562 -23.84 14.10 16.87
C ASP A 562 -23.97 15.34 15.97
N GLU A 563 -23.86 16.56 16.55
CA GLU A 563 -23.85 17.81 15.79
C GLU A 563 -22.59 17.96 14.93
N GLU A 564 -21.41 17.67 15.49
CA GLU A 564 -20.15 17.68 14.74
C GLU A 564 -20.14 16.61 13.66
N ARG A 565 -20.68 15.42 13.97
CA ARG A 565 -20.78 14.31 13.01
C ARG A 565 -21.64 14.68 11.82
N LYS A 566 -22.74 15.44 12.00
CA LYS A 566 -23.54 15.98 10.88
C LYS A 566 -22.68 16.86 9.96
N LYS A 567 -21.88 17.77 10.53
CA LYS A 567 -20.98 18.65 9.75
C LYS A 567 -19.88 17.87 9.03
N PHE A 568 -19.33 16.84 9.68
CA PHE A 568 -18.31 15.96 9.09
C PHE A 568 -18.84 15.21 7.87
N VAL A 569 -20.08 14.71 7.94
CA VAL A 569 -20.75 14.06 6.80
C VAL A 569 -20.84 15.00 5.59
N LYS A 570 -21.17 16.28 5.81
CA LYS A 570 -21.23 17.28 4.73
C LYS A 570 -19.86 17.56 4.11
N LEU A 571 -18.80 17.63 4.91
CA LEU A 571 -17.43 17.81 4.41
C LEU A 571 -16.92 16.59 3.65
N LYS A 572 -17.21 15.37 4.15
CA LYS A 572 -16.93 14.12 3.41
C LYS A 572 -17.66 14.07 2.07
N PHE A 573 -18.89 14.59 2.04
CA PHE A 573 -19.65 14.75 0.81
C PHE A 573 -18.95 15.75 -0.14
N LEU A 574 -18.52 16.93 0.33
CA LEU A 574 -17.75 17.88 -0.50
C LEU A 574 -16.39 17.34 -0.96
N ASP A 575 -15.77 16.44 -0.19
CA ASP A 575 -14.55 15.77 -0.61
C ASP A 575 -14.80 14.79 -1.77
N GLY A 576 -16.01 14.26 -1.91
CA GLY A 576 -16.37 13.22 -2.87
C GLY A 576 -16.29 11.81 -2.31
N GLN A 577 -16.41 11.63 -0.99
CA GLN A 577 -16.50 10.32 -0.37
C GLN A 577 -17.85 9.66 -0.66
N VAL A 578 -17.82 8.35 -0.91
CA VAL A 578 -18.99 7.55 -1.28
C VAL A 578 -19.30 6.44 -0.26
N THR A 579 -18.44 6.30 0.75
CA THR A 579 -18.50 5.32 1.82
C THR A 579 -18.67 6.00 3.17
N TYR A 580 -19.67 5.57 3.93
CA TYR A 580 -20.07 6.16 5.21
C TYR A 580 -20.38 5.04 6.21
N THR A 581 -20.09 5.27 7.49
CA THR A 581 -20.51 4.36 8.57
C THR A 581 -22.03 4.29 8.70
N ARG A 582 -22.56 3.30 9.43
CA ARG A 582 -24.03 3.16 9.61
C ARG A 582 -24.68 4.43 10.18
N LYS A 583 -24.09 5.04 11.21
CA LYS A 583 -24.60 6.29 11.82
C LYS A 583 -24.53 7.46 10.82
N GLU A 584 -23.42 7.60 10.10
CA GLU A 584 -23.27 8.65 9.09
C GLU A 584 -24.25 8.50 7.92
N ARG A 585 -24.60 7.28 7.52
CA ARG A 585 -25.60 7.04 6.45
C ARG A 585 -26.98 7.58 6.80
N GLU A 586 -27.43 7.43 8.03
CA GLU A 586 -28.71 7.98 8.48
C GLU A 586 -28.68 9.51 8.44
N LEU A 587 -27.63 10.12 9.00
CA LEU A 587 -27.44 11.58 8.97
C LEU A 587 -27.34 12.14 7.54
N LEU A 588 -26.62 11.44 6.66
CA LEU A 588 -26.46 11.80 5.26
C LEU A 588 -27.81 11.74 4.53
N LYS A 589 -28.59 10.68 4.76
CA LYS A 589 -29.92 10.49 4.15
C LYS A 589 -30.93 11.55 4.63
N GLU A 590 -30.93 11.87 5.92
CA GLU A 590 -31.76 12.95 6.48
C GLU A 590 -31.39 14.31 5.90
N TRP A 591 -30.09 14.63 5.83
CA TRP A 591 -29.61 15.89 5.29
C TRP A 591 -29.89 16.06 3.80
N ILE A 592 -29.66 15.03 2.97
CA ILE A 592 -29.96 15.07 1.53
C ILE A 592 -31.46 15.25 1.30
N ARG A 593 -32.31 14.55 2.07
CA ARG A 593 -33.77 14.69 1.98
C ARG A 593 -34.23 16.12 2.28
N ALA A 594 -33.58 16.79 3.22
CA ALA A 594 -33.90 18.18 3.58
C ALA A 594 -33.45 19.23 2.55
N ASN A 595 -32.54 18.89 1.63
CA ASN A 595 -31.88 19.86 0.73
C ASN A 595 -32.09 19.56 -0.77
N ASP A 596 -33.23 18.99 -1.15
CA ASP A 596 -33.57 18.58 -2.52
C ASP A 596 -32.58 17.51 -3.07
N PRO A 597 -32.95 16.22 -2.98
CA PRO A 597 -32.10 15.12 -3.43
C PRO A 597 -31.64 15.22 -4.89
N VAL A 598 -32.49 15.74 -5.78
CA VAL A 598 -32.20 15.83 -7.21
C VAL A 598 -31.11 16.89 -7.46
N LYS A 599 -31.23 18.05 -6.81
CA LYS A 599 -30.20 19.10 -6.86
C LYS A 599 -28.89 18.63 -6.26
N MET A 600 -28.93 18.00 -5.08
CA MET A 600 -27.74 17.47 -4.41
C MET A 600 -27.02 16.41 -5.25
N LYS A 601 -27.76 15.53 -5.93
CA LYS A 601 -27.19 14.53 -6.85
C LYS A 601 -26.49 15.20 -8.03
N LYS A 602 -27.16 16.17 -8.69
CA LYS A 602 -26.59 16.91 -9.82
C LYS A 602 -25.33 17.67 -9.40
N PHE A 603 -25.35 18.33 -8.24
CA PHE A 603 -24.21 19.02 -7.67
C PHE A 603 -23.04 18.07 -7.40
N PHE A 604 -23.30 16.92 -6.77
CA PHE A 604 -22.26 15.94 -6.47
C PHE A 604 -21.56 15.44 -7.75
N ILE A 605 -22.33 15.08 -8.77
CA ILE A 605 -21.78 14.55 -10.03
C ILE A 605 -21.04 15.64 -10.81
N SER A 606 -21.63 16.84 -10.94
CA SER A 606 -21.08 17.88 -11.83
C SER A 606 -19.99 18.75 -11.22
N GLN A 607 -19.98 18.93 -9.90
CA GLN A 607 -19.04 19.83 -9.22
C GLN A 607 -18.10 19.07 -8.28
N VAL A 608 -18.63 18.17 -7.45
CA VAL A 608 -17.80 17.42 -6.48
C VAL A 608 -16.95 16.36 -7.16
N LEU A 609 -17.47 15.62 -8.14
CA LEU A 609 -16.71 14.58 -8.86
C LEU A 609 -15.93 15.11 -10.07
N ASN A 610 -16.06 16.40 -10.38
CA ASN A 610 -15.40 17.01 -11.53
C ASN A 610 -13.87 16.84 -11.47
N GLY A 611 -13.27 16.29 -12.54
CA GLY A 611 -11.83 16.03 -12.64
C GLY A 611 -11.29 14.94 -11.70
N LYS A 612 -12.14 14.10 -11.09
CA LYS A 612 -11.72 13.02 -10.16
C LYS A 612 -12.16 11.63 -10.66
N PRO A 613 -11.51 11.05 -11.68
CA PRO A 613 -11.94 9.79 -12.32
C PRO A 613 -12.08 8.62 -11.33
N ASN A 614 -11.14 8.49 -10.38
CA ASN A 614 -11.18 7.45 -9.35
C ASN A 614 -12.38 7.56 -8.41
N LYS A 615 -12.77 8.79 -8.03
CA LYS A 615 -13.95 9.02 -7.17
C LYS A 615 -15.24 8.80 -7.98
N THR A 616 -15.24 9.18 -9.26
CA THR A 616 -16.37 8.93 -10.19
C THR A 616 -16.61 7.44 -10.41
N ALA A 617 -15.56 6.64 -10.62
CA ALA A 617 -15.69 5.19 -10.77
C ALA A 617 -16.29 4.55 -9.50
N ARG A 618 -15.82 4.95 -8.31
CA ARG A 618 -16.31 4.44 -7.02
C ARG A 618 -17.74 4.86 -6.68
N PHE A 619 -18.25 5.93 -7.29
CA PHE A 619 -19.63 6.37 -7.05
C PHE A 619 -20.65 5.35 -7.59
N GLN A 620 -20.34 4.66 -8.68
CA GLN A 620 -21.18 3.59 -9.23
C GLN A 620 -21.24 2.40 -8.25
N GLY A 621 -22.44 1.98 -7.88
CA GLY A 621 -22.66 0.90 -6.90
C GLY A 621 -22.47 1.30 -5.42
N SER A 622 -22.11 2.56 -5.13
CA SER A 622 -21.89 3.03 -3.77
C SER A 622 -23.16 3.13 -2.92
N HIS A 623 -22.99 3.20 -1.59
CA HIS A 623 -24.09 3.46 -0.67
C HIS A 623 -24.71 4.85 -0.89
N LEU A 624 -23.91 5.85 -1.25
CA LEU A 624 -24.42 7.18 -1.58
C LEU A 624 -25.28 7.16 -2.86
N MET A 625 -24.88 6.41 -3.88
CA MET A 625 -25.72 6.22 -5.07
C MET A 625 -27.06 5.56 -4.71
N LYS A 626 -27.06 4.55 -3.85
CA LYS A 626 -28.30 3.92 -3.35
C LYS A 626 -29.19 4.93 -2.61
N ILE A 627 -28.62 5.77 -1.73
CA ILE A 627 -29.35 6.85 -1.06
C ILE A 627 -29.99 7.80 -2.08
N PHE A 628 -29.26 8.20 -3.12
CA PHE A 628 -29.83 9.03 -4.19
C PHE A 628 -30.92 8.32 -4.98
N LEU A 629 -30.78 7.02 -5.28
CA LEU A 629 -31.82 6.23 -5.96
C LEU A 629 -33.08 6.02 -5.10
N GLU A 630 -32.94 6.05 -3.78
CA GLU A 630 -34.08 5.97 -2.85
C GLU A 630 -34.80 7.32 -2.64
N LEU A 631 -34.10 8.44 -2.85
CA LEU A 631 -34.60 9.79 -2.54
C LEU A 631 -34.98 10.62 -3.77
N CYS A 632 -34.40 10.32 -4.94
CA CYS A 632 -34.73 10.92 -6.24
C CYS A 632 -35.69 10.01 -6.99
#